data_AF-A0A4U5MLF5-F1
#
_entry.id   AF-A0A4U5MLF5-F1
#
_cell.length_a   1.000
_cell.length_b   1.000
_cell.length_c   1.000
_cell.angle_alpha   90.00
_cell.angle_beta   90.00
_cell.angle_gamma   90.00
#
_symmetry.space_group_name_H-M   'P 1'
#
loop_
_entity.id
_entity.type
_entity.pdbx_description
1 polymer ?
#
loop_
_entity_poly.entity_id
_entity_poly.type
_entity_poly.pdbx_seq_one_letter_code
_entity_poly.pdbx_strand_id
1 'polypeptide(L)'
;MNFFVPVCGTMKIFLLAFWLALPLLGNAAIVDTLSVAKKCCGEKAAECCKESFDFKNPLKCPSMAVEDKILAISCAQKELYGAEDFTKLSVHDMKCCEIFGENDNDESGTCEKRCLVALQAPSVSAKEKLERIHGCRLNMGSLPKCFDKCLEWIHSPVHRMFQQFNFTEHCNWTDRLKPGKLYIGPPV
;
A
#
# COMPACT_ATOMS: atom_id res chain seq x y z
N MET A 1 -79.50 -0.82 24.25
CA MET A 1 -78.54 -1.36 23.27
C MET A 1 -77.68 -2.39 23.99
N ASN A 2 -77.97 -3.65 23.69
CA ASN A 2 -77.16 -4.85 23.88
C ASN A 2 -75.79 -4.69 23.16
N PHE A 3 -74.65 -5.27 23.50
CA PHE A 3 -74.26 -6.38 24.38
C PHE A 3 -72.69 -6.45 24.39
N PHE A 4 -72.11 -7.29 25.27
CA PHE A 4 -70.82 -7.99 25.13
C PHE A 4 -69.48 -7.35 25.61
N VAL A 5 -69.16 -7.69 26.87
CA VAL A 5 -67.86 -8.18 27.46
C VAL A 5 -67.17 -9.19 26.49
N PRO A 6 -65.86 -9.62 26.53
CA PRO A 6 -65.04 -9.79 27.75
C PRO A 6 -63.47 -9.86 27.62
N VAL A 7 -62.82 -10.17 28.77
CA VAL A 7 -61.67 -11.11 28.94
C VAL A 7 -60.25 -10.62 28.55
N CYS A 8 -59.29 -10.52 29.47
CA CYS A 8 -58.55 -11.57 30.22
C CYS A 8 -57.23 -11.93 29.51
N GLY A 9 -56.16 -12.16 30.29
CA GLY A 9 -55.07 -13.04 29.83
C GLY A 9 -53.65 -12.57 30.12
N THR A 10 -53.22 -12.84 31.35
CA THR A 10 -51.87 -13.34 31.71
C THR A 10 -50.79 -13.38 30.63
N MET A 11 -49.73 -12.59 30.82
CA MET A 11 -48.53 -12.57 29.97
C MET A 11 -47.65 -13.79 30.28
N LYS A 12 -47.64 -14.76 29.36
CA LYS A 12 -46.78 -15.95 29.41
C LYS A 12 -45.40 -15.65 28.83
N ILE A 13 -44.38 -16.06 29.57
CA ILE A 13 -42.98 -16.25 29.16
C ILE A 13 -42.93 -17.24 27.98
N PHE A 14 -42.30 -16.86 26.87
CA PHE A 14 -41.95 -17.78 25.78
C PHE A 14 -40.62 -17.38 25.10
N LEU A 15 -39.62 -18.25 25.31
CA LEU A 15 -38.63 -18.79 24.36
C LEU A 15 -37.74 -17.85 23.52
N LEU A 16 -36.45 -17.87 23.87
CA LEU A 16 -35.32 -18.34 23.05
C LEU A 16 -35.43 -18.11 21.52
N ALA A 17 -34.74 -17.08 21.03
CA ALA A 17 -34.24 -17.02 19.66
C ALA A 17 -32.72 -16.87 19.69
N PHE A 18 -32.07 -18.03 19.61
CA PHE A 18 -30.64 -18.22 19.45
C PHE A 18 -30.24 -17.70 18.06
N TRP A 19 -29.75 -16.46 17.98
CA TRP A 19 -29.14 -15.97 16.74
C TRP A 19 -27.81 -16.70 16.56
N LEU A 20 -27.84 -17.72 15.71
CA LEU A 20 -26.67 -18.40 15.18
C LEU A 20 -25.76 -17.35 14.52
N ALA A 21 -24.71 -16.97 15.25
CA ALA A 21 -23.54 -16.36 14.66
C ALA A 21 -22.99 -17.36 13.64
N LEU A 22 -23.21 -17.11 12.35
CA LEU A 22 -22.44 -17.73 11.29
C LEU A 22 -20.98 -17.31 11.51
N PRO A 23 -20.05 -18.22 11.82
CA PRO A 23 -18.65 -17.89 11.66
C PRO A 23 -18.43 -17.76 10.15
N LEU A 24 -18.17 -16.54 9.67
CA LEU A 24 -17.47 -16.31 8.42
C LEU A 24 -16.08 -16.94 8.57
N LEU A 25 -16.00 -18.24 8.29
CA LEU A 25 -14.76 -18.93 7.98
C LEU A 25 -14.28 -18.35 6.63
N GLY A 26 -13.70 -17.17 6.68
CA GLY A 26 -12.79 -16.71 5.65
C GLY A 26 -11.62 -17.69 5.65
N ASN A 27 -11.61 -18.63 4.71
CA ASN A 27 -10.39 -19.32 4.33
C ASN A 27 -9.43 -18.26 3.79
N ALA A 28 -8.66 -17.62 4.67
CA ALA A 28 -7.40 -17.03 4.28
C ALA A 28 -6.55 -18.21 3.83
N ALA A 29 -6.55 -18.49 2.52
CA ALA A 29 -5.63 -19.46 1.94
C ALA A 29 -4.23 -19.07 2.41
N ILE A 30 -3.60 -19.95 3.21
CA ILE A 30 -2.23 -19.74 3.66
C ILE A 30 -1.39 -19.89 2.41
N VAL A 31 -0.99 -18.76 1.82
CA VAL A 31 -0.12 -18.77 0.65
C VAL A 31 1.24 -19.30 1.09
N ASP A 32 1.70 -20.37 0.44
CA ASP A 32 3.01 -20.94 0.70
C ASP A 32 4.12 -20.00 0.16
N THR A 33 4.69 -19.21 1.07
CA THR A 33 5.73 -18.22 0.75
C THR A 33 7.00 -18.87 0.21
N LEU A 34 7.30 -20.14 0.56
CA LEU A 34 8.46 -20.85 0.03
C LEU A 34 8.27 -21.19 -1.45
N SER A 35 7.09 -21.68 -1.83
CA SER A 35 6.75 -21.96 -3.24
C SER A 35 6.85 -20.70 -4.09
N VAL A 36 6.30 -19.57 -3.62
CA VAL A 36 6.43 -18.27 -4.29
C VAL A 36 7.90 -17.84 -4.39
N ALA A 37 8.68 -18.00 -3.32
CA ALA A 37 10.10 -17.64 -3.31
C ALA A 37 10.92 -18.46 -4.31
N LYS A 38 10.69 -19.78 -4.39
CA LYS A 38 11.33 -20.64 -5.39
C LYS A 38 10.98 -20.23 -6.82
N LYS A 39 9.70 -19.94 -7.07
CA LYS A 39 9.21 -19.50 -8.38
C LYS A 39 9.83 -18.16 -8.81
N CYS A 40 9.88 -17.19 -7.91
CA CYS A 40 10.24 -15.81 -8.26
C CYS A 40 11.73 -15.48 -8.10
N CYS A 41 12.46 -16.17 -7.21
CA CYS A 41 13.88 -15.92 -6.95
C CYS A 41 14.80 -17.04 -7.42
N GLY A 42 14.25 -18.19 -7.80
CA GLY A 42 14.99 -19.41 -8.08
C GLY A 42 15.47 -20.13 -6.82
N GLU A 43 15.80 -21.41 -6.95
CA GLU A 43 16.17 -22.30 -5.84
C GLU A 43 17.33 -21.76 -4.98
N LYS A 44 18.33 -21.11 -5.61
CA LYS A 44 19.51 -20.60 -4.90
C LYS A 44 19.22 -19.46 -3.92
N ALA A 45 18.21 -18.64 -4.19
CA ALA A 45 17.87 -17.47 -3.38
C ALA A 45 16.53 -17.63 -2.62
N ALA A 46 15.87 -18.78 -2.78
CA ALA A 46 14.53 -19.03 -2.26
C ALA A 46 14.41 -18.80 -0.74
N GLU A 47 15.34 -19.30 0.06
CA GLU A 47 15.28 -19.13 1.52
C GLU A 47 15.41 -17.66 1.96
N CYS A 48 16.32 -16.91 1.35
CA CYS A 48 16.47 -15.49 1.64
C CYS A 48 15.23 -14.68 1.20
N CYS A 49 14.66 -15.01 0.04
CA CYS A 49 13.43 -14.39 -0.43
C CYS A 49 12.27 -14.71 0.50
N LYS A 50 12.12 -15.98 0.90
CA LYS A 50 11.11 -16.43 1.84
C LYS A 50 11.21 -15.66 3.16
N GLU A 51 12.40 -15.50 3.71
CA GLU A 51 12.59 -14.69 4.93
C GLU A 51 12.09 -13.25 4.72
N SER A 52 12.45 -12.63 3.61
CA SER A 52 11.95 -11.28 3.27
C SER A 52 10.41 -11.26 3.18
N PHE A 53 9.81 -12.32 2.64
CA PHE A 53 8.36 -12.43 2.45
C PHE A 53 7.63 -12.62 3.78
N ASP A 54 8.10 -13.55 4.61
CA ASP A 54 7.52 -13.87 5.91
C ASP A 54 7.52 -12.66 6.85
N PHE A 55 8.61 -11.87 6.84
CA PHE A 55 8.76 -10.69 7.67
C PHE A 55 8.29 -9.38 7.01
N LYS A 56 7.67 -9.46 5.82
CA LYS A 56 7.16 -8.28 5.08
C LYS A 56 8.22 -7.18 4.88
N ASN A 57 9.44 -7.60 4.61
CA ASN A 57 10.61 -6.74 4.45
C ASN A 57 10.93 -6.51 2.96
N PRO A 58 11.68 -5.43 2.64
CA PRO A 58 12.30 -5.28 1.34
C PRO A 58 13.18 -6.47 0.99
N LEU A 59 13.21 -6.85 -0.30
CA LEU A 59 14.06 -7.93 -0.75
C LEU A 59 15.54 -7.51 -0.77
N LYS A 60 16.33 -8.04 0.17
CA LYS A 60 17.75 -7.64 0.38
C LYS A 60 18.78 -8.70 -0.02
N CYS A 61 18.35 -9.80 -0.65
CA CYS A 61 19.21 -10.96 -0.89
C CYS A 61 20.55 -10.60 -1.56
N PRO A 62 21.70 -10.75 -0.86
CA PRO A 62 23.00 -10.31 -1.37
C PRO A 62 23.45 -11.05 -2.63
N SER A 63 22.98 -12.28 -2.83
CA SER A 63 23.30 -13.12 -3.98
C SER A 63 22.60 -12.71 -5.28
N MET A 64 21.65 -11.76 -5.22
CA MET A 64 20.88 -11.30 -6.38
C MET A 64 21.33 -9.90 -6.82
N ALA A 65 21.44 -9.72 -8.14
CA ALA A 65 21.62 -8.41 -8.75
C ALA A 65 20.39 -7.52 -8.49
N VAL A 66 20.54 -6.20 -8.66
CA VAL A 66 19.46 -5.24 -8.39
C VAL A 66 18.29 -5.46 -9.34
N GLU A 67 18.58 -5.73 -10.61
CA GLU A 67 17.60 -6.01 -11.67
C GLU A 67 16.80 -7.27 -11.34
N ASP A 68 17.49 -8.34 -10.92
CA ASP A 68 16.86 -9.59 -10.51
C ASP A 68 15.96 -9.41 -9.30
N LYS A 69 16.36 -8.56 -8.34
CA LYS A 69 15.51 -8.22 -7.18
C LYS A 69 14.23 -7.53 -7.61
N ILE A 70 14.30 -6.58 -8.54
CA ILE A 70 13.11 -5.88 -9.06
C ILE A 70 12.17 -6.88 -9.74
N LEU A 71 12.70 -7.77 -10.58
CA LEU A 71 11.90 -8.82 -11.23
C LEU A 71 11.27 -9.78 -10.20
N ALA A 72 12.03 -10.19 -9.19
CA ALA A 72 11.54 -11.07 -8.14
C ALA A 72 10.47 -10.39 -7.27
N ILE A 73 10.62 -9.11 -6.93
CA ILE A 73 9.62 -8.33 -6.20
C ILE A 73 8.32 -8.27 -7.01
N SER A 74 8.43 -7.94 -8.30
CA SER A 74 7.27 -7.86 -9.19
C SER A 74 6.57 -9.21 -9.39
N CYS A 75 7.33 -10.29 -9.52
CA CYS A 75 6.79 -11.65 -9.56
C CYS A 75 6.07 -11.98 -8.25
N ALA A 76 6.74 -11.84 -7.11
CA ALA A 76 6.19 -12.24 -5.82
C ALA A 76 4.93 -11.46 -5.46
N GLN A 77 4.88 -10.15 -5.71
CA GLN A 77 3.65 -9.37 -5.46
C GLN A 77 2.47 -9.88 -6.31
N LYS A 78 2.70 -10.21 -7.59
CA LYS A 78 1.65 -10.77 -8.47
C LYS A 78 1.19 -12.14 -8.01
N GLU A 79 2.08 -12.99 -7.53
CA GLU A 79 1.74 -14.32 -7.01
C GLU A 79 0.96 -14.24 -5.69
N LEU A 80 1.31 -13.30 -4.80
CA LEU A 80 0.70 -13.16 -3.48
C LEU A 80 -0.65 -12.43 -3.51
N TYR A 81 -0.80 -11.43 -4.38
CA TYR A 81 -1.96 -10.52 -4.37
C TYR A 81 -2.64 -10.33 -5.73
N GLY A 82 -2.10 -10.91 -6.80
CA GLY A 82 -2.67 -10.84 -8.13
C GLY A 82 -2.24 -9.61 -8.94
N ALA A 83 -2.59 -9.61 -10.22
CA ALA A 83 -2.25 -8.54 -11.16
C ALA A 83 -2.94 -7.21 -10.82
N GLU A 84 -4.16 -7.24 -10.28
CA GLU A 84 -4.90 -6.03 -9.91
C GLU A 84 -4.18 -5.26 -8.79
N ASP A 85 -3.70 -5.95 -7.75
CA ASP A 85 -2.91 -5.34 -6.68
C ASP A 85 -1.61 -4.74 -7.23
N PHE A 86 -0.90 -5.50 -8.06
CA PHE A 86 0.31 -5.03 -8.73
C PHE A 86 0.08 -3.77 -9.58
N THR A 87 -1.06 -3.67 -10.28
CA THR A 87 -1.37 -2.47 -11.09
C THR A 87 -1.72 -1.24 -10.26
N LYS A 88 -2.15 -1.40 -9.01
CA LYS A 88 -2.46 -0.28 -8.11
C LYS A 88 -1.19 0.36 -7.56
N LEU A 89 -0.21 -0.45 -7.20
CA LEU A 89 1.08 0.03 -6.70
C LEU A 89 2.14 -1.08 -6.78
N SER A 90 3.30 -0.77 -7.33
CA SER A 90 4.39 -1.71 -7.56
C SER A 90 5.76 -1.10 -7.27
N VAL A 91 6.80 -1.94 -7.29
CA VAL A 91 8.19 -1.48 -7.19
C VAL A 91 8.57 -0.50 -8.31
N HIS A 92 7.90 -0.53 -9.46
CA HIS A 92 8.19 0.35 -10.60
C HIS A 92 7.73 1.79 -10.39
N ASP A 93 6.90 2.04 -9.37
CA ASP A 93 6.37 3.37 -9.06
C ASP A 93 7.33 4.18 -8.15
N MET A 94 8.57 3.70 -7.97
CA MET A 94 9.57 4.30 -7.07
C MET A 94 9.88 5.77 -7.36
N LYS A 95 9.73 6.23 -8.61
CA LYS A 95 9.92 7.63 -8.98
C LYS A 95 8.93 8.56 -8.27
N CYS A 96 7.73 8.09 -7.96
CA CYS A 96 6.77 8.90 -7.21
C CYS A 96 7.21 9.17 -5.77
N CYS A 97 8.14 8.39 -5.20
CA CYS A 97 8.67 8.65 -3.87
C CYS A 97 9.52 9.94 -3.78
N GLU A 98 10.03 10.47 -4.90
CA GLU A 98 10.82 11.72 -4.97
C GLU A 98 10.05 12.94 -4.43
N ILE A 99 8.71 12.87 -4.39
CA ILE A 99 7.87 13.90 -3.76
C ILE A 99 8.16 14.11 -2.27
N PHE A 100 8.66 13.08 -1.61
CA PHE A 100 9.00 13.12 -0.18
C PHE A 100 10.46 13.53 0.07
N GLY A 101 11.29 13.59 -0.97
CA GLY A 101 12.68 14.02 -0.88
C GLY A 101 12.82 15.52 -0.63
N GLU A 102 13.99 15.94 -0.14
CA GLU A 102 14.34 17.36 0.09
C GLU A 102 13.29 18.14 0.91
N ASN A 103 12.62 17.46 1.84
CA ASN A 103 11.62 18.07 2.72
C ASN A 103 12.30 18.62 3.97
N ASP A 104 12.24 19.94 4.18
CA ASP A 104 12.78 20.60 5.38
C ASP A 104 12.09 20.14 6.67
N ASN A 105 10.88 19.61 6.57
CA ASN A 105 10.14 19.02 7.69
C ASN A 105 10.56 17.55 7.97
N ASP A 106 11.41 16.97 7.12
CA ASP A 106 11.95 15.61 7.21
C ASP A 106 13.43 15.58 6.75
N GLU A 107 14.29 16.29 7.49
CA GLU A 107 15.73 16.39 7.18
C GLU A 107 16.44 15.03 7.12
N SER A 108 15.85 14.01 7.76
CA SER A 108 16.36 12.63 7.74
C SER A 108 15.98 11.82 6.49
N GLY A 109 15.07 12.35 5.66
CA GLY A 109 14.48 11.66 4.51
C GLY A 109 13.71 10.39 4.91
N THR A 110 13.10 10.37 6.09
CA THR A 110 12.39 9.21 6.62
C THR A 110 11.20 8.81 5.75
N CYS A 111 10.40 9.76 5.26
CA CYS A 111 9.22 9.48 4.47
C CYS A 111 9.57 8.95 3.08
N GLU A 112 10.59 9.50 2.42
CA GLU A 112 11.10 8.97 1.16
C GLU A 112 11.63 7.55 1.33
N LYS A 113 12.48 7.30 2.33
CA LYS A 113 12.97 5.95 2.66
C LYS A 113 11.84 4.98 2.94
N ARG A 114 10.84 5.41 3.71
CA ARG A 114 9.66 4.60 4.03
C ARG A 114 8.84 4.27 2.80
N CYS A 115 8.73 5.21 1.85
CA CYS A 115 8.11 4.98 0.56
C CYS A 115 8.85 3.90 -0.24
N LEU A 116 10.16 4.07 -0.42
CA LEU A 116 11.00 3.09 -1.13
C LEU A 116 10.95 1.70 -0.49
N VAL A 117 11.05 1.62 0.85
CA VAL A 117 10.95 0.37 1.61
C VAL A 117 9.59 -0.30 1.42
N ALA A 118 8.50 0.45 1.45
CA ALA A 118 7.16 -0.10 1.21
C ALA A 118 7.04 -0.68 -0.20
N LEU A 119 7.51 0.04 -1.23
CA LEU A 119 7.45 -0.43 -2.62
C LEU A 119 8.31 -1.69 -2.86
N GLN A 120 9.46 -1.79 -2.19
CA GLN A 120 10.39 -2.91 -2.31
C GLN A 120 9.98 -4.16 -1.52
N ALA A 121 8.92 -4.10 -0.70
CA ALA A 121 8.41 -5.25 0.07
C ALA A 121 7.33 -5.99 -0.75
N PRO A 122 7.62 -7.17 -1.34
CA PRO A 122 6.67 -7.85 -2.23
C PRO A 122 5.50 -8.51 -1.52
N SER A 123 5.66 -8.89 -0.25
CA SER A 123 4.62 -9.50 0.61
C SER A 123 3.83 -8.47 1.42
N VAL A 124 3.71 -7.26 0.88
CA VAL A 124 2.86 -6.20 1.37
C VAL A 124 1.92 -5.84 0.23
N SER A 125 0.60 -5.85 0.47
CA SER A 125 -0.38 -5.50 -0.57
C SER A 125 -0.27 -4.02 -0.94
N ALA A 126 -0.74 -3.63 -2.12
CA ALA A 126 -0.78 -2.23 -2.55
C ALA A 126 -1.50 -1.34 -1.52
N LYS A 127 -2.60 -1.83 -0.95
CA LYS A 127 -3.33 -1.12 0.12
C LYS A 127 -2.45 -0.87 1.35
N GLU A 128 -1.78 -1.91 1.86
CA GLU A 128 -0.92 -1.78 3.04
C GLU A 128 0.32 -0.91 2.72
N LYS A 129 0.87 -0.98 1.51
CA LYS A 129 1.96 -0.10 1.04
C LYS A 129 1.52 1.38 1.07
N LEU A 130 0.35 1.70 0.52
CA LEU A 130 -0.21 3.06 0.55
C LEU A 130 -0.44 3.55 1.98
N GLU A 131 -1.00 2.73 2.86
CA GLU A 131 -1.14 3.06 4.29
C GLU A 131 0.21 3.36 4.95
N ARG A 132 1.26 2.58 4.63
CA ARG A 132 2.62 2.85 5.12
C ARG A 132 3.15 4.18 4.58
N ILE A 133 2.96 4.48 3.29
CA ILE A 133 3.45 5.71 2.64
C ILE A 133 2.74 6.94 3.20
N HIS A 134 1.40 6.96 3.16
CA HIS A 134 0.58 8.06 3.65
C HIS A 134 0.66 8.24 5.18
N GLY A 135 0.97 7.16 5.91
CA GLY A 135 1.09 7.16 7.35
C GLY A 135 2.37 7.80 7.90
N CYS A 136 3.29 8.30 7.07
CA CYS A 136 4.41 9.08 7.56
C CYS A 136 3.88 10.45 8.07
N ARG A 137 4.15 10.82 9.33
CA ARG A 137 3.49 11.96 10.02
C ARG A 137 4.46 13.12 10.30
N LEU A 138 5.08 13.68 9.25
CA LEU A 138 6.03 14.79 9.36
C LEU A 138 5.52 16.05 8.64
N ASN A 139 4.40 16.62 9.11
CA ASN A 139 3.78 17.85 8.57
C ASN A 139 3.77 17.92 7.03
N MET A 140 3.37 16.82 6.39
CA MET A 140 3.54 16.64 4.95
C MET A 140 2.54 17.37 4.06
N GLY A 141 1.72 18.28 4.60
CA GLY A 141 0.76 19.07 3.84
C GLY A 141 -0.02 18.23 2.80
N SER A 142 0.13 18.57 1.53
CA SER A 142 -0.45 17.87 0.38
C SER A 142 0.48 16.89 -0.33
N LEU A 143 1.69 16.62 0.19
CA LEU A 143 2.66 15.70 -0.44
C LEU A 143 2.08 14.30 -0.71
N PRO A 144 1.29 13.66 0.19
CA PRO A 144 0.62 12.40 -0.13
C PRO A 144 -0.35 12.51 -1.31
N LYS A 145 -1.06 13.64 -1.46
CA LYS A 145 -1.94 13.87 -2.61
C LYS A 145 -1.14 14.05 -3.91
N CYS A 146 0.04 14.64 -3.84
CA CYS A 146 0.92 14.73 -5.00
C CYS A 146 1.52 13.36 -5.38
N PHE A 147 1.85 12.53 -4.39
CA PHE A 147 2.21 11.13 -4.64
C PHE A 147 1.11 10.41 -5.42
N ASP A 148 -0.15 10.54 -4.99
CA ASP A 148 -1.29 9.93 -5.67
C ASP A 148 -1.46 10.45 -7.11
N LYS A 149 -1.30 11.77 -7.34
CA LYS A 149 -1.29 12.35 -8.70
C LYS A 149 -0.19 11.78 -9.59
N CYS A 150 1.01 11.57 -9.03
CA CYS A 150 2.11 10.96 -9.75
C CYS A 150 1.76 9.53 -10.18
N LEU A 151 1.17 8.73 -9.28
CA LEU A 151 0.69 7.38 -9.60
C LEU A 151 -0.34 7.40 -10.72
N GLU A 152 -1.36 8.26 -10.62
CA GLU A 152 -2.39 8.43 -11.66
C GLU A 152 -1.77 8.77 -13.01
N TRP A 153 -0.75 9.64 -13.04
CA TRP A 153 -0.03 10.00 -14.25
C TRP A 153 0.72 8.83 -14.88
N ILE A 154 1.55 8.12 -14.11
CA ILE A 154 2.37 7.02 -14.65
C ILE A 154 1.52 5.80 -15.04
N HIS A 155 0.37 5.62 -14.38
CA HIS A 155 -0.58 4.57 -14.71
C HIS A 155 -1.50 4.94 -15.87
N SER A 156 -1.65 6.23 -16.17
CA SER A 156 -2.43 6.73 -17.31
C SER A 156 -1.87 6.22 -18.65
N PRO A 157 -2.67 5.54 -19.48
CA PRO A 157 -2.24 5.10 -20.82
C PRO A 157 -1.79 6.24 -21.73
N VAL A 158 -2.34 7.44 -21.53
CA VAL A 158 -2.07 8.63 -22.36
C VAL A 158 -0.68 9.20 -22.07
N HIS A 159 -0.27 9.23 -20.80
CA HIS A 159 0.96 9.90 -20.36
C HIS A 159 2.16 8.96 -20.30
N ARG A 160 1.95 7.66 -20.12
CA ARG A 160 2.99 6.62 -20.00
C ARG A 160 3.97 6.59 -21.18
N MET A 161 3.55 7.01 -22.38
CA MET A 161 4.37 6.87 -23.59
C MET A 161 5.28 8.07 -23.91
N PHE A 162 5.04 9.26 -23.33
CA PHE A 162 5.67 10.48 -23.86
C PHE A 162 6.15 11.52 -22.84
N GLN A 163 5.74 11.45 -21.56
CA GLN A 163 6.03 12.53 -20.61
C GLN A 163 6.36 12.04 -19.20
N GLN A 164 7.49 12.52 -18.66
CA GLN A 164 7.81 12.36 -17.24
C GLN A 164 6.91 13.28 -16.41
N PHE A 165 6.47 12.81 -15.24
CA PHE A 165 5.70 13.66 -14.32
C PHE A 165 6.61 14.79 -13.78
N ASN A 166 6.25 16.05 -14.06
CA ASN A 166 6.94 17.21 -13.53
C ASN A 166 6.32 17.63 -12.19
N PHE A 167 7.00 17.30 -11.09
CA PHE A 167 6.55 17.66 -9.75
C PHE A 167 6.43 19.19 -9.55
N THR A 168 7.23 20.01 -10.23
CA THR A 168 7.17 21.49 -10.15
C THR A 168 5.90 22.06 -10.75
N GLU A 169 5.38 21.44 -11.81
CA GLU A 169 4.17 21.91 -12.50
C GLU A 169 2.89 21.42 -11.83
N HIS A 170 2.92 20.22 -11.24
CA HIS A 170 1.69 19.55 -10.78
C HIS A 170 1.48 19.56 -9.27
N CYS A 171 2.50 19.96 -8.49
CA CYS A 171 2.49 19.87 -7.04
C CYS A 171 2.97 21.15 -6.36
N ASN A 172 2.41 21.41 -5.18
CA ASN A 172 2.79 22.58 -4.39
C ASN A 172 4.03 22.28 -3.53
N TRP A 173 5.14 22.95 -3.84
CA TRP A 173 6.41 22.74 -3.15
C TRP A 173 6.51 23.41 -1.79
N THR A 174 5.61 24.36 -1.47
CA THR A 174 5.63 25.04 -0.17
C THR A 174 5.44 24.08 0.99
N ASP A 175 4.81 22.92 0.74
CA ASP A 175 4.56 21.89 1.75
C ASP A 175 5.84 21.16 2.20
N ARG A 176 6.93 21.30 1.43
CA ARG A 176 8.26 20.80 1.80
C ARG A 176 9.06 21.79 2.65
N LEU A 177 8.60 23.03 2.78
CA LEU A 177 9.36 24.09 3.44
C LEU A 177 8.91 24.26 4.90
N LYS A 178 9.85 24.67 5.76
CA LYS A 178 9.51 25.21 7.08
C LYS A 178 8.96 26.64 6.92
N PRO A 179 8.07 27.09 7.84
CA PRO A 179 7.61 28.48 7.85
C PRO A 179 8.77 29.47 7.78
N GLY A 180 8.66 30.48 6.91
CA GLY A 180 9.69 31.51 6.72
C GLY A 180 10.79 31.17 5.72
N LYS A 181 10.78 29.97 5.12
CA LYS A 181 11.66 29.64 3.99
C LYS A 181 10.95 29.87 2.65
N LEU A 182 11.70 30.35 1.66
CA LEU A 182 11.23 30.57 0.29
C LEU A 182 11.82 29.50 -0.63
N TYR A 183 10.99 28.86 -1.45
CA TYR A 183 11.46 28.01 -2.53
C TYR A 183 11.90 28.90 -3.70
N ILE A 184 13.19 28.87 -4.02
CA ILE A 184 13.74 29.43 -5.24
C ILE A 184 13.93 28.23 -6.15
N GLY A 185 13.05 28.08 -7.15
CA GLY A 185 13.07 26.95 -8.08
C GLY A 185 14.39 26.80 -8.84
N PRO A 186 14.55 25.71 -9.61
CA PRO A 186 15.75 25.52 -10.42
C PRO A 186 15.97 26.73 -11.35
N PRO A 187 17.24 27.10 -11.61
CA PRO A 187 17.56 28.20 -12.52
C PRO A 187 16.93 27.93 -13.90
N VAL A 188 16.22 28.94 -14.40
CA VAL A 188 15.62 28.96 -15.75
C VAL A 188 16.68 29.07 -16.84
#